data_AF-A0A1I3YNV2-F1
#
_entry.id   AF-A0A1I3YNV2-F1
#
_cell.length_a   1.000
_cell.length_b   1.000
_cell.length_c   1.000
_cell.angle_alpha   90.00
_cell.angle_beta   90.00
_cell.angle_gamma   90.00
#
_symmetry.space_group_name_H-M   'P 1'
#
loop_
_entity.id
_entity.type
_entity.pdbx_description
1 polymer ?
#
loop_
_entity_poly.entity_id
_entity_poly.type
_entity_poly.pdbx_seq_one_letter_code
_entity_poly.pdbx_strand_id
1 'polypeptide(L)'
;MTEQTRRSLLRTGALTAGALAAGALAAPQAFAAAPLVRRDRPVLTHGIQSGDVTADSAIVWTRADRPSRMVVEISRDPSFRNARTYRGPLLTPDTGGTGKLRVSGLPAGTELHYRVTAEDGRATSEPLTGRFRTVPLGRSDTRILWSGDVVGQGWGINPDIGGMTPYAAMAARRPDLFLHSGDTVYSDGPLTESVTLPDGRVWHNIVTPEKSKVAETLDEYRGQFAYNLLDENVKAFAAAVPSYVQWDDHEVTNNWYPGEILDLPQYTEKRVDVLKQRAFQAFHEWQPIDAKRAVDGRVYRSFRYGRHVEIFVLDMRTYKDANTADQTRPGHILGDRQARWLVDGLNRSTATWKIVQADLPIGLVVPDGSGIEGVANALPGAPAGREAELAWVLHRIRNVVNVVWLTADVHYTAAHHYSPDRAAFADFSPFWEFVSGPLHAGAFGPNTLDPTFGPEAVFVHAPPAANTSPLEGFQHFGELNVDGASGALTVDLRDGKGSSLWSKTLRPERPGRHQ
;
A
#
# COMPACT_ATOMS: atom_id res chain seq x y z
N MET A 1 36.19 43.64 17.10
CA MET A 1 37.34 44.17 16.36
C MET A 1 37.26 43.63 14.94
N THR A 2 36.54 44.33 14.07
CA THR A 2 37.05 45.28 13.04
C THR A 2 37.67 44.53 11.86
N GLU A 3 36.90 44.36 10.78
CA GLU A 3 36.76 45.27 9.62
C GLU A 3 37.81 44.98 8.54
N GLN A 4 37.36 44.48 7.39
CA GLN A 4 37.19 45.22 6.13
C GLN A 4 38.49 45.67 5.46
N THR A 5 38.61 45.39 4.17
CA THR A 5 39.22 46.35 3.24
C THR A 5 38.75 46.09 1.80
N ARG A 6 38.20 47.13 1.17
CA ARG A 6 38.11 47.29 -0.29
C ARG A 6 39.07 48.42 -0.69
N ARG A 7 39.79 48.26 -1.80
CA ARG A 7 40.42 49.28 -2.66
C ARG A 7 41.04 48.50 -3.84
N SER A 8 41.11 48.93 -5.10
CA SER A 8 40.85 50.22 -5.75
C SER A 8 41.30 50.13 -7.22
N LEU A 9 40.99 51.18 -8.00
CA LEU A 9 41.66 51.66 -9.22
C LEU A 9 41.31 50.97 -10.55
N LEU A 10 41.14 51.62 -11.71
CA LEU A 10 40.93 53.00 -12.22
C LEU A 10 41.41 52.96 -13.71
N ARG A 11 40.66 53.62 -14.63
CA ARG A 11 41.17 54.40 -15.81
C ARG A 11 41.83 53.63 -16.98
N THR A 12 41.68 53.94 -18.28
CA THR A 12 41.11 55.06 -19.07
C THR A 12 41.11 54.63 -20.56
N GLY A 13 40.29 55.24 -21.44
CA GLY A 13 40.55 55.17 -22.89
C GLY A 13 39.47 55.73 -23.84
N ALA A 14 39.53 57.04 -24.08
CA ALA A 14 39.18 57.83 -25.29
C ALA A 14 37.86 57.67 -26.09
N LEU A 15 37.30 58.84 -26.43
CA LEU A 15 36.07 59.16 -27.17
C LEU A 15 36.28 59.26 -28.69
N THR A 16 35.27 58.91 -29.50
CA THR A 16 34.95 59.56 -30.80
C THR A 16 33.45 59.53 -31.13
N ALA A 17 32.85 60.72 -31.13
CA ALA A 17 31.80 61.31 -31.98
C ALA A 17 30.54 60.53 -32.46
N GLY A 18 29.35 61.17 -32.33
CA GLY A 18 28.31 61.09 -33.37
C GLY A 18 26.82 61.05 -32.95
N ALA A 19 26.27 62.20 -32.55
CA ALA A 19 24.92 62.73 -32.83
C ALA A 19 23.62 61.87 -32.75
N LEU A 20 22.75 62.32 -31.82
CA LEU A 20 21.31 62.69 -31.95
C LEU A 20 20.17 61.64 -31.91
N ALA A 21 19.32 61.90 -30.91
CA ALA A 21 17.84 61.86 -30.89
C ALA A 21 17.10 60.54 -30.65
N ALA A 22 16.54 60.39 -29.45
CA ALA A 22 15.10 60.55 -29.16
C ALA A 22 14.78 59.93 -27.79
N GLY A 23 14.09 60.68 -26.93
CA GLY A 23 13.83 60.30 -25.55
C GLY A 23 12.68 59.30 -25.37
N ALA A 24 12.66 58.67 -24.20
CA ALA A 24 11.45 58.42 -23.42
C ALA A 24 11.87 58.02 -22.00
N LEU A 25 11.31 58.72 -21.02
CA LEU A 25 11.33 58.37 -19.61
C LEU A 25 10.68 56.99 -19.43
N ALA A 26 11.43 56.00 -18.95
CA ALA A 26 10.87 54.74 -18.49
C ALA A 26 10.83 54.73 -16.96
N ALA A 27 9.62 54.89 -16.43
CA ALA A 27 9.26 54.78 -15.02
C ALA A 27 9.58 53.39 -14.44
N PRO A 28 9.74 53.27 -13.10
CA PRO A 28 9.85 51.97 -12.46
C PRO A 28 8.48 51.28 -12.48
N GLN A 29 8.34 50.17 -13.21
CA GLN A 29 7.17 49.31 -13.06
C GLN A 29 7.31 48.49 -11.79
N ALA A 30 6.54 48.90 -10.79
CA ALA A 30 6.29 48.16 -9.58
C ALA A 30 5.28 47.02 -9.81
N PHE A 31 5.29 46.10 -8.85
CA PHE A 31 4.30 45.06 -8.53
C PHE A 31 4.39 43.75 -9.32
N ALA A 32 5.23 42.85 -8.81
CA ALA A 32 4.87 41.44 -8.78
C ALA A 32 3.54 41.30 -8.03
N ALA A 33 2.46 41.04 -8.76
CA ALA A 33 1.21 40.63 -8.17
C ALA A 33 1.48 39.32 -7.41
N ALA A 34 1.41 39.37 -6.08
CA ALA A 34 1.20 38.15 -5.30
C ALA A 34 -0.06 37.48 -5.86
N PRO A 35 -0.05 36.16 -6.15
CA PRO A 35 -1.22 35.50 -6.68
C PRO A 35 -2.35 35.70 -5.66
N LEU A 36 -3.41 36.41 -6.08
CA LEU A 36 -4.67 36.43 -5.37
C LEU A 36 -5.13 34.97 -5.25
N VAL A 37 -4.89 34.36 -4.09
CA VAL A 37 -5.49 33.07 -3.75
C VAL A 37 -7.00 33.31 -3.83
N ARG A 38 -7.64 32.84 -4.90
CA ARG A 38 -9.11 32.75 -4.95
C ARG A 38 -9.50 31.81 -3.81
N ARG A 39 -9.86 32.39 -2.66
CA ARG A 39 -10.31 31.66 -1.46
C ARG A 39 -11.66 30.98 -1.70
N ASP A 40 -12.35 31.31 -2.78
CA ASP A 40 -13.64 30.74 -3.15
C ASP A 40 -13.50 29.77 -4.33
N ARG A 41 -12.76 28.67 -4.13
CA ARG A 41 -12.74 27.52 -5.04
C ARG A 41 -12.67 26.22 -4.24
N PRO A 42 -13.08 25.07 -4.81
CA PRO A 42 -12.86 23.78 -4.19
C PRO A 42 -11.37 23.50 -3.96
N VAL A 43 -11.06 22.73 -2.92
CA VAL A 43 -9.69 22.31 -2.58
C VAL A 43 -9.63 20.78 -2.57
N LEU A 44 -8.70 20.23 -3.34
CA LEU A 44 -8.35 18.81 -3.24
C LEU A 44 -7.42 18.63 -2.03
N THR A 45 -7.94 18.04 -0.97
CA THR A 45 -7.32 18.14 0.37
C THR A 45 -6.34 17.01 0.70
N HIS A 46 -6.53 15.83 0.13
CA HIS A 46 -5.82 14.60 0.51
C HIS A 46 -5.04 14.00 -0.66
N GLY A 47 -4.57 14.86 -1.57
CA GLY A 47 -3.85 14.43 -2.75
C GLY A 47 -4.74 13.71 -3.77
N ILE A 48 -4.07 12.97 -4.65
CA ILE A 48 -4.66 12.13 -5.68
C ILE A 48 -3.98 10.77 -5.64
N GLN A 49 -4.70 9.74 -6.05
CA GLN A 49 -4.17 8.38 -6.07
C GLN A 49 -4.53 7.68 -7.39
N SER A 50 -3.74 6.67 -7.74
CA SER A 50 -4.10 5.73 -8.80
C SER A 50 -4.02 4.29 -8.31
N GLY A 51 -4.81 3.41 -8.89
CA GLY A 51 -4.87 2.01 -8.49
C GLY A 51 -5.57 1.12 -9.50
N ASP A 52 -5.52 -0.19 -9.26
CA ASP A 52 -6.13 -1.23 -10.08
C ASP A 52 -5.88 -1.05 -11.60
N VAL A 53 -4.67 -0.58 -11.95
CA VAL A 53 -4.26 -0.27 -13.33
C VAL A 53 -4.26 -1.53 -14.19
N THR A 54 -4.73 -1.42 -15.44
CA THR A 54 -4.70 -2.48 -16.44
C THR A 54 -3.92 -2.05 -17.67
N ALA A 55 -3.97 -2.88 -18.71
CA ALA A 55 -3.40 -2.54 -20.01
C ALA A 55 -4.13 -1.35 -20.68
N ASP A 56 -5.36 -1.03 -20.25
CA ASP A 56 -6.23 -0.08 -20.94
C ASP A 56 -7.03 0.83 -20.01
N SER A 57 -6.81 0.75 -18.70
CA SER A 57 -7.59 1.50 -17.70
C SER A 57 -6.82 1.74 -16.42
N ALA A 58 -7.31 2.68 -15.61
CA ALA A 58 -6.86 2.94 -14.26
C ALA A 58 -8.01 3.48 -13.41
N ILE A 59 -7.98 3.23 -12.10
CA ILE A 59 -8.75 4.02 -11.14
C ILE A 59 -7.94 5.27 -10.81
N VAL A 60 -8.61 6.42 -10.85
CA VAL A 60 -8.10 7.69 -10.31
C VAL A 60 -9.00 8.10 -9.15
N TRP A 61 -8.40 8.48 -8.03
CA TRP A 61 -9.08 8.87 -6.81
C TRP A 61 -8.68 10.29 -6.38
N THR A 62 -9.60 11.02 -5.76
CA THR A 62 -9.32 12.27 -5.04
C THR A 62 -10.37 12.54 -3.96
N ARG A 63 -10.11 13.49 -3.06
CA ARG A 63 -11.09 14.08 -2.14
C ARG A 63 -11.15 15.60 -2.24
N ALA A 64 -12.35 16.18 -2.27
CA ALA A 64 -12.56 17.63 -2.18
C ALA A 64 -13.13 18.06 -0.81
N ASP A 65 -12.90 19.33 -0.44
CA ASP A 65 -13.43 19.97 0.78
C ASP A 65 -14.95 20.26 0.70
N ARG A 66 -15.51 20.33 -0.51
CA ARG A 66 -16.91 20.72 -0.75
C ARG A 66 -17.51 19.99 -1.96
N PRO A 67 -18.85 19.97 -2.08
CA PRO A 67 -19.54 19.42 -3.25
C PRO A 67 -18.97 19.95 -4.56
N SER A 68 -18.44 19.06 -5.39
CA SER A 68 -17.78 19.44 -6.64
C SER A 68 -17.71 18.26 -7.60
N ARG A 69 -17.62 18.54 -8.91
CA ARG A 69 -17.42 17.55 -9.96
C ARG A 69 -15.94 17.24 -10.12
N MET A 70 -15.56 15.96 -9.98
CA MET A 70 -14.21 15.51 -10.34
C MET A 70 -14.00 15.58 -11.85
N VAL A 71 -12.87 16.13 -12.29
CA VAL A 71 -12.43 16.12 -13.69
C VAL A 71 -11.01 15.57 -13.75
N VAL A 72 -10.78 14.63 -14.66
CA VAL A 72 -9.48 13.98 -14.85
C VAL A 72 -9.02 14.17 -16.28
N GLU A 73 -7.81 14.67 -16.46
CA GLU A 73 -7.14 14.76 -17.75
C GLU A 73 -5.99 13.75 -17.79
N ILE A 74 -5.89 12.96 -18.86
CA ILE A 74 -4.82 11.98 -19.07
C ILE A 74 -4.03 12.37 -20.33
N SER A 75 -2.70 12.39 -20.25
CA SER A 75 -1.82 12.62 -21.40
C SER A 75 -0.54 11.78 -21.33
N ARG A 76 0.09 11.55 -22.49
CA ARG A 76 1.48 11.06 -22.57
C ARG A 76 2.50 12.18 -22.33
N ASP A 77 2.05 13.42 -22.32
CA ASP A 77 2.88 14.61 -22.19
C ASP A 77 2.67 15.22 -20.79
N PRO A 78 3.73 15.40 -19.98
CA PRO A 78 3.62 16.00 -18.65
C PRO A 78 3.10 17.45 -18.67
N SER A 79 3.14 18.14 -19.82
CA SER A 79 2.53 19.47 -19.98
C SER A 79 1.03 19.40 -20.32
N PHE A 80 0.43 18.20 -20.37
CA PHE A 80 -0.97 17.95 -20.71
C PHE A 80 -1.41 18.46 -22.09
N ARG A 81 -0.47 18.55 -23.04
CA ARG A 81 -0.83 18.74 -24.46
C ARG A 81 -1.65 17.54 -24.94
N ASN A 82 -2.70 17.83 -25.72
CA ASN A 82 -3.61 16.82 -26.28
C ASN A 82 -4.18 15.85 -25.23
N ALA A 83 -4.38 16.33 -23.99
CA ALA A 83 -4.92 15.51 -22.93
C ALA A 83 -6.36 15.06 -23.25
N ARG A 84 -6.69 13.84 -22.87
CA ARG A 84 -8.05 13.33 -22.89
C ARG A 84 -8.72 13.64 -21.57
N THR A 85 -9.82 14.38 -21.61
CA THR A 85 -10.61 14.74 -20.43
C THR A 85 -11.71 13.71 -20.16
N TYR A 86 -11.85 13.35 -18.89
CA TYR A 86 -12.89 12.47 -18.36
C TYR A 86 -13.63 13.22 -17.24
N ARG A 87 -14.96 13.29 -17.33
CA ARG A 87 -15.80 13.82 -16.25
C ARG A 87 -16.15 12.69 -15.28
N GLY A 88 -15.77 12.86 -14.02
CA GLY A 88 -15.97 11.90 -12.95
C GLY A 88 -17.26 12.11 -12.14
N PRO A 89 -17.40 11.40 -11.01
CA PRO A 89 -18.54 11.54 -10.11
C PRO A 89 -18.61 12.93 -9.46
N LEU A 90 -19.74 13.21 -8.81
CA LEU A 90 -19.80 14.29 -7.82
C LEU A 90 -19.10 13.81 -6.56
N LEU A 91 -18.21 14.62 -6.03
CA LEU A 91 -17.61 14.50 -4.71
C LEU A 91 -18.64 15.07 -3.74
N THR A 92 -19.26 14.24 -2.90
CA THR A 92 -20.38 14.67 -2.02
C THR A 92 -20.10 14.30 -0.56
N PRO A 93 -20.77 14.95 0.41
CA PRO A 93 -20.67 14.58 1.82
C PRO A 93 -21.02 13.10 2.09
N ASP A 94 -21.91 12.50 1.30
CA ASP A 94 -22.32 11.09 1.46
C ASP A 94 -21.13 10.11 1.37
N THR A 95 -20.08 10.47 0.64
CA THR A 95 -18.83 9.70 0.45
C THR A 95 -17.64 10.33 1.19
N GLY A 96 -17.91 11.23 2.14
CA GLY A 96 -16.87 12.01 2.82
C GLY A 96 -16.12 12.97 1.91
N GLY A 97 -16.68 13.32 0.74
CA GLY A 97 -16.05 14.16 -0.28
C GLY A 97 -15.07 13.41 -1.21
N THR A 98 -14.99 12.08 -1.10
CA THR A 98 -14.13 11.24 -1.94
C THR A 98 -14.78 10.92 -3.28
N GLY A 99 -13.99 10.53 -4.27
CA GLY A 99 -14.51 10.05 -5.54
C GLY A 99 -13.49 9.24 -6.32
N LYS A 100 -14.01 8.24 -7.03
CA LYS A 100 -13.23 7.35 -7.89
C LYS A 100 -13.75 7.38 -9.31
N LEU A 101 -12.84 7.47 -10.26
CA LEU A 101 -13.14 7.42 -11.69
C LEU A 101 -12.30 6.33 -12.35
N ARG A 102 -12.97 5.38 -13.00
CA ARG A 102 -12.33 4.46 -13.94
C ARG A 102 -12.11 5.18 -15.27
N VAL A 103 -10.87 5.54 -15.57
CA VAL A 103 -10.48 6.01 -16.90
C VAL A 103 -10.17 4.79 -17.77
N SER A 104 -10.68 4.76 -18.99
CA SER A 104 -10.58 3.59 -19.91
C SER A 104 -10.17 4.00 -21.33
N GLY A 105 -9.79 3.00 -22.13
CA GLY A 105 -9.28 3.20 -23.49
C GLY A 105 -7.89 3.84 -23.51
N LEU A 106 -7.06 3.48 -22.52
CA LEU A 106 -5.67 3.91 -22.42
C LEU A 106 -4.78 3.00 -23.28
N PRO A 107 -3.65 3.51 -23.79
CA PRO A 107 -2.67 2.67 -24.48
C PRO A 107 -1.91 1.79 -23.49
N ALA A 108 -1.68 0.53 -23.82
CA ALA A 108 -0.92 -0.41 -22.98
C ALA A 108 0.57 -0.07 -22.89
N GLY A 109 1.22 -0.49 -21.79
CA GLY A 109 2.67 -0.35 -21.59
C GLY A 109 3.20 1.08 -21.66
N THR A 110 2.35 2.07 -21.39
CA THR A 110 2.65 3.49 -21.63
C THR A 110 2.69 4.24 -20.32
N GLU A 111 3.74 5.03 -20.10
CA GLU A 111 3.76 6.03 -19.02
C GLU A 111 2.78 7.16 -19.37
N LEU A 112 1.86 7.44 -18.46
CA LEU A 112 0.83 8.44 -18.58
C LEU A 112 0.88 9.39 -17.38
N HIS A 113 0.65 10.66 -17.66
CA HIS A 113 0.44 11.71 -16.68
C HIS A 113 -1.05 11.96 -16.52
N TYR A 114 -1.50 12.13 -15.29
CA TYR A 114 -2.88 12.49 -14.98
C TYR A 114 -2.95 13.77 -14.17
N ARG A 115 -3.96 14.59 -14.45
CA ARG A 115 -4.26 15.83 -13.74
C ARG A 115 -5.69 15.79 -13.26
N VAL A 116 -5.90 16.11 -11.99
CA VAL A 116 -7.22 16.10 -11.37
C VAL A 116 -7.56 17.50 -10.89
N THR A 117 -8.79 17.92 -11.18
CA THR A 117 -9.41 19.14 -10.66
C THR A 117 -10.81 18.85 -10.15
N ALA A 118 -11.32 19.76 -9.32
CA ALA A 118 -12.70 19.77 -8.84
C ALA A 118 -13.42 21.06 -9.28
N GLU A 119 -14.62 20.94 -9.86
CA GLU A 119 -15.44 22.05 -10.35
C GLU A 119 -16.75 22.16 -9.56
N ASP A 120 -17.07 23.31 -8.96
CA ASP A 120 -18.36 23.54 -8.25
C ASP A 120 -19.37 24.36 -9.06
N GLY A 121 -19.09 24.57 -10.35
CA GLY A 121 -19.89 25.40 -11.26
C GLY A 121 -19.57 26.90 -11.21
N ARG A 122 -18.77 27.36 -10.22
CA ARG A 122 -18.29 28.75 -10.13
C ARG A 122 -16.78 28.84 -10.31
N ALA A 123 -16.06 27.89 -9.71
CA ALA A 123 -14.60 27.85 -9.73
C ALA A 123 -14.08 26.41 -9.90
N THR A 124 -12.82 26.34 -10.27
CA THR A 124 -12.05 25.10 -10.40
C THR A 124 -10.93 25.13 -9.35
N SER A 125 -10.68 23.99 -8.71
CA SER A 125 -9.56 23.82 -7.78
C SER A 125 -8.21 24.07 -8.46
N GLU A 126 -7.14 24.22 -7.67
CA GLU A 126 -5.80 23.97 -8.23
C GLU A 126 -5.74 22.53 -8.76
N PRO A 127 -5.01 22.29 -9.86
CA PRO A 127 -4.77 20.96 -10.35
C PRO A 127 -3.76 20.23 -9.47
N LEU A 128 -4.01 18.95 -9.22
CA LEU A 128 -3.00 18.01 -8.73
C LEU A 128 -2.59 17.09 -9.87
N THR A 129 -1.30 16.77 -9.97
CA THR A 129 -0.74 15.96 -11.05
C THR A 129 -0.03 14.73 -10.53
N GLY A 130 -0.19 13.63 -11.24
CA GLY A 130 0.45 12.36 -10.94
C GLY A 130 0.85 11.63 -12.22
N ARG A 131 1.36 10.41 -12.06
CA ARG A 131 1.69 9.51 -13.16
C ARG A 131 1.42 8.06 -12.82
N PHE A 132 1.26 7.25 -13.85
CA PHE A 132 1.28 5.80 -13.76
C PHE A 132 1.69 5.19 -15.10
N ARG A 133 2.10 3.93 -15.10
CA ARG A 133 2.32 3.16 -16.31
C ARG A 133 1.21 2.12 -16.46
N THR A 134 0.52 2.11 -17.61
CA THR A 134 -0.43 1.04 -17.94
C THR A 134 0.30 -0.28 -18.14
N VAL A 135 -0.38 -1.37 -17.83
CA VAL A 135 0.19 -2.71 -17.92
C VAL A 135 0.62 -3.02 -19.37
N PRO A 136 1.84 -3.50 -19.63
CA PRO A 136 2.26 -3.93 -20.96
C PRO A 136 1.54 -5.22 -21.37
N LEU A 137 1.35 -5.46 -22.67
CA LEU A 137 0.72 -6.71 -23.15
C LEU A 137 1.73 -7.87 -23.32
N GLY A 138 3.02 -7.55 -23.38
CA GLY A 138 4.08 -8.50 -23.73
C GLY A 138 5.03 -8.81 -22.58
N ARG A 139 6.25 -9.18 -22.97
CA ARG A 139 7.39 -9.28 -22.07
C ARG A 139 7.91 -7.88 -21.77
N SER A 140 8.16 -7.61 -20.50
CA SER A 140 8.70 -6.36 -20.00
C SER A 140 9.34 -6.61 -18.65
N ASP A 141 10.32 -5.79 -18.30
CA ASP A 141 10.76 -5.70 -16.91
C ASP A 141 9.58 -5.23 -16.06
N THR A 142 9.50 -5.72 -14.83
CA THR A 142 8.43 -5.34 -13.90
C THR A 142 9.01 -5.23 -12.50
N ARG A 143 8.81 -4.07 -11.87
CA ARG A 143 9.17 -3.79 -10.48
C ARG A 143 7.93 -3.62 -9.63
N ILE A 144 7.76 -4.49 -8.64
CA ILE A 144 6.64 -4.47 -7.70
C ILE A 144 7.21 -4.24 -6.31
N LEU A 145 6.66 -3.30 -5.55
CA LEU A 145 6.90 -3.24 -4.11
C LEU A 145 5.73 -3.86 -3.35
N TRP A 146 5.98 -4.40 -2.16
CA TRP A 146 4.92 -4.83 -1.26
C TRP A 146 5.26 -4.54 0.20
N SER A 147 4.23 -4.24 1.00
CA SER A 147 4.31 -4.18 2.47
C SER A 147 2.92 -3.99 3.08
N GLY A 148 2.82 -3.97 4.42
CA GLY A 148 1.65 -3.56 5.20
C GLY A 148 2.02 -2.67 6.39
N ASP A 149 1.07 -2.51 7.31
CA ASP A 149 1.26 -2.02 8.68
C ASP A 149 1.67 -0.53 8.78
N VAL A 150 0.68 0.36 8.71
CA VAL A 150 0.86 1.81 8.60
C VAL A 150 0.11 2.57 9.69
N VAL A 151 0.87 3.29 10.52
CA VAL A 151 0.40 4.14 11.62
C VAL A 151 -0.24 3.33 12.75
N GLY A 152 0.53 2.39 13.30
CA GLY A 152 0.10 1.49 14.39
C GLY A 152 0.90 1.65 15.69
N GLN A 153 0.34 1.10 16.77
CA GLN A 153 0.97 0.96 18.09
C GLN A 153 1.61 2.23 18.68
N GLY A 154 1.03 3.40 18.37
CA GLY A 154 1.44 4.71 18.88
C GLY A 154 2.36 5.51 17.94
N TRP A 155 2.70 4.98 16.76
CA TRP A 155 3.65 5.59 15.83
C TRP A 155 2.93 6.18 14.61
N GLY A 156 2.46 7.43 14.75
CA GLY A 156 1.85 8.22 13.67
C GLY A 156 2.84 9.06 12.87
N ILE A 157 2.35 10.09 12.20
CA ILE A 157 3.18 11.01 11.41
C ILE A 157 4.05 11.83 12.35
N ASN A 158 5.37 11.68 12.21
CA ASN A 158 6.34 12.47 12.96
C ASN A 158 7.02 13.53 12.08
N PRO A 159 6.62 14.81 12.20
CA PRO A 159 7.16 15.88 11.36
C PRO A 159 8.65 16.15 11.63
N ASP A 160 9.17 15.84 12.81
CA ASP A 160 10.56 16.12 13.19
C ASP A 160 11.57 15.31 12.37
N ILE A 161 11.14 14.15 11.86
CA ILE A 161 11.95 13.27 11.01
C ILE A 161 11.55 13.34 9.53
N GLY A 162 10.67 14.29 9.17
CA GLY A 162 10.17 14.44 7.80
C GLY A 162 8.97 13.55 7.47
N GLY A 163 8.24 13.05 8.46
CA GLY A 163 7.02 12.26 8.28
C GLY A 163 7.27 10.77 8.03
N MET A 164 6.43 10.16 7.19
CA MET A 164 6.51 8.74 6.83
C MET A 164 7.54 8.49 5.71
N THR A 165 8.82 8.69 6.04
CA THR A 165 9.95 8.59 5.10
C THR A 165 10.11 7.25 4.35
N PRO A 166 9.64 6.07 4.83
CA PRO A 166 9.66 4.85 4.04
C PRO A 166 8.94 4.97 2.69
N TYR A 167 7.86 5.76 2.59
CA TYR A 167 7.20 6.03 1.31
C TYR A 167 8.08 6.80 0.32
N ALA A 168 8.94 7.69 0.81
CA ALA A 168 9.92 8.37 -0.04
C ALA A 168 11.01 7.40 -0.54
N ALA A 169 11.46 6.49 0.32
CA ALA A 169 12.40 5.43 -0.06
C ALA A 169 11.80 4.51 -1.12
N MET A 170 10.55 4.08 -0.95
CA MET A 170 9.80 3.33 -1.96
C MET A 170 9.64 4.09 -3.27
N ALA A 171 9.25 5.38 -3.23
CA ALA A 171 9.11 6.22 -4.43
C ALA A 171 10.42 6.31 -5.23
N ALA A 172 11.57 6.40 -4.54
CA ALA A 172 12.89 6.44 -5.17
C ALA A 172 13.23 5.16 -5.94
N ARG A 173 12.58 4.02 -5.60
CA ARG A 173 12.69 2.77 -6.36
C ARG A 173 11.96 2.83 -7.70
N ARG A 174 11.09 3.82 -7.95
CA ARG A 174 10.28 3.94 -9.18
C ARG A 174 9.59 2.62 -9.58
N PRO A 175 8.80 2.00 -8.68
CA PRO A 175 8.11 0.77 -9.01
C PRO A 175 7.00 1.00 -10.03
N ASP A 176 6.65 -0.07 -10.74
CA ASP A 176 5.50 -0.08 -11.65
C ASP A 176 4.17 -0.13 -10.88
N LEU A 177 4.17 -0.77 -9.71
CA LEU A 177 3.03 -0.84 -8.79
C LEU A 177 3.46 -1.17 -7.35
N PHE A 178 2.54 -0.93 -6.43
CA PHE A 178 2.66 -1.27 -5.01
C PHE A 178 1.51 -2.18 -4.58
N LEU A 179 1.84 -3.26 -3.87
CA LEU A 179 0.90 -4.15 -3.20
C LEU A 179 0.82 -3.76 -1.73
N HIS A 180 -0.32 -3.24 -1.28
CA HIS A 180 -0.54 -2.96 0.14
C HIS A 180 -1.29 -4.13 0.75
N SER A 181 -0.61 -4.93 1.57
CA SER A 181 -1.09 -6.22 2.10
C SER A 181 -1.76 -6.07 3.46
N GLY A 182 -2.70 -5.13 3.62
CA GLY A 182 -3.36 -4.94 4.91
C GLY A 182 -2.81 -3.81 5.76
N ASP A 183 -3.50 -3.54 6.87
CA ASP A 183 -3.16 -2.53 7.86
C ASP A 183 -2.79 -1.19 7.24
N THR A 184 -3.60 -0.78 6.27
CA THR A 184 -3.49 0.53 5.61
C THR A 184 -3.77 1.68 6.59
N VAL A 185 -4.40 1.37 7.73
CA VAL A 185 -4.64 2.22 8.89
C VAL A 185 -4.74 1.36 10.15
N TYR A 186 -4.55 1.97 11.32
CA TYR A 186 -5.01 1.43 12.60
C TYR A 186 -6.20 2.22 13.12
N SER A 187 -7.38 1.61 13.03
CA SER A 187 -8.66 2.19 13.47
C SER A 187 -8.92 2.02 14.98
N ASP A 188 -8.09 1.25 15.64
CA ASP A 188 -8.23 0.75 17.01
C ASP A 188 -6.99 1.05 17.87
N GLY A 189 -5.98 1.70 17.29
CA GLY A 189 -4.77 2.16 17.96
C GLY A 189 -4.73 3.69 18.11
N PRO A 190 -5.26 4.26 19.21
CA PRO A 190 -5.20 5.69 19.47
C PRO A 190 -3.76 6.21 19.53
N LEU A 191 -3.54 7.41 18.99
CA LEU A 191 -2.28 8.15 19.07
C LEU A 191 -2.31 9.15 20.22
N THR A 192 -1.18 9.24 20.92
CA THR A 192 -0.85 10.36 21.82
C THR A 192 0.05 11.36 21.11
N GLU A 193 0.05 12.63 21.53
CA GLU A 193 0.88 13.68 20.91
C GLU A 193 2.37 13.37 20.96
N SER A 194 2.82 12.63 21.97
CA SER A 194 4.19 12.17 22.06
C SER A 194 4.33 10.80 22.71
N VAL A 195 5.44 10.13 22.37
CA VAL A 195 5.89 8.87 22.97
C VAL A 195 7.38 9.01 23.30
N THR A 196 7.73 8.87 24.58
CA THR A 196 9.13 8.90 25.03
C THR A 196 9.75 7.50 24.92
N LEU A 197 10.84 7.38 24.17
CA LEU A 197 11.59 6.14 24.00
C LEU A 197 12.45 5.83 25.25
N PRO A 198 12.87 4.57 25.45
CA PRO A 198 13.71 4.19 26.60
C PRO A 198 15.02 4.97 26.74
N ASP A 199 15.57 5.49 25.64
CA ASP A 199 16.81 6.27 25.62
C ASP A 199 16.61 7.79 25.73
N GLY A 200 15.37 8.24 25.95
CA GLY A 200 15.01 9.64 26.14
C GLY A 200 14.71 10.41 24.85
N ARG A 201 14.87 9.81 23.65
CA ARG A 201 14.32 10.39 22.43
C ARG A 201 12.79 10.48 22.54
N VAL A 202 12.20 11.45 21.86
CA VAL A 202 10.75 11.64 21.84
C VAL A 202 10.26 11.55 20.41
N TRP A 203 9.23 10.74 20.19
CA TRP A 203 8.46 10.72 18.97
C TRP A 203 7.28 11.67 19.11
N HIS A 204 7.09 12.59 18.17
CA HIS A 204 5.98 13.55 18.20
C HIS A 204 4.99 13.21 17.09
N ASN A 205 3.77 12.85 17.46
CA ASN A 205 2.71 12.56 16.51
C ASN A 205 1.96 13.84 16.15
N ILE A 206 1.59 13.98 14.89
CA ILE A 206 0.36 14.71 14.56
C ILE A 206 -0.81 13.90 15.14
N VAL A 207 -1.76 14.55 15.82
CA VAL A 207 -2.96 13.89 16.34
C VAL A 207 -4.20 14.60 15.79
N THR A 208 -5.14 13.83 15.23
CA THR A 208 -6.48 14.29 14.86
C THR A 208 -7.52 13.75 15.85
N PRO A 209 -8.72 14.34 15.94
CA PRO A 209 -9.77 13.83 16.80
C PRO A 209 -10.05 12.33 16.56
N GLU A 210 -10.07 11.89 15.31
CA GLU A 210 -10.34 10.51 14.94
C GLU A 210 -9.19 9.57 15.34
N LYS A 211 -7.93 10.04 15.34
CA LYS A 211 -6.79 9.26 15.84
C LYS A 211 -6.64 9.26 17.35
N SER A 212 -7.44 10.03 18.09
CA SER A 212 -7.33 10.12 19.55
C SER A 212 -8.08 9.03 20.33
N LYS A 213 -8.88 8.21 19.64
CA LYS A 213 -9.63 7.08 20.20
C LYS A 213 -9.86 5.99 19.15
N VAL A 214 -10.46 4.87 19.56
CA VAL A 214 -10.93 3.84 18.63
C VAL A 214 -12.07 4.36 17.75
N ALA A 215 -12.10 3.92 16.49
CA ALA A 215 -13.14 4.26 15.55
C ALA A 215 -14.36 3.36 15.75
N GLU A 216 -15.53 3.99 15.82
CA GLU A 216 -16.81 3.30 15.94
C GLU A 216 -17.80 3.79 14.89
N THR A 217 -17.77 5.09 14.56
CA THR A 217 -18.64 5.69 13.54
C THR A 217 -17.98 5.70 12.17
N LEU A 218 -18.78 5.83 11.10
CA LEU A 218 -18.25 5.92 9.74
C LEU A 218 -17.28 7.10 9.56
N ASP A 219 -17.57 8.26 10.15
CA ASP A 219 -16.69 9.42 10.04
C ASP A 219 -15.38 9.24 10.81
N GLU A 220 -15.40 8.53 11.95
CA GLU A 220 -14.18 8.15 12.65
C GLU A 220 -13.32 7.21 11.80
N TYR A 221 -13.92 6.19 11.17
CA TYR A 221 -13.22 5.32 10.23
C TYR A 221 -12.64 6.09 9.04
N ARG A 222 -13.41 7.00 8.43
CA ARG A 222 -12.92 7.89 7.36
C ARG A 222 -11.71 8.71 7.82
N GLY A 223 -11.73 9.20 9.06
CA GLY A 223 -10.63 9.95 9.66
C GLY A 223 -9.33 9.14 9.78
N GLN A 224 -9.41 7.83 9.98
CA GLN A 224 -8.24 6.95 10.01
C GLN A 224 -7.50 6.96 8.67
N PHE A 225 -8.24 6.81 7.56
CA PHE A 225 -7.67 6.84 6.21
C PHE A 225 -7.22 8.25 5.82
N ALA A 226 -7.98 9.27 6.22
CA ALA A 226 -7.64 10.67 5.99
C ALA A 226 -6.28 11.03 6.60
N TYR A 227 -6.01 10.54 7.82
CA TYR A 227 -4.79 10.83 8.57
C TYR A 227 -3.53 10.52 7.78
N ASN A 228 -3.45 9.34 7.15
CA ASN A 228 -2.26 8.92 6.41
C ASN A 228 -1.95 9.83 5.22
N LEU A 229 -2.98 10.44 4.63
CA LEU A 229 -2.86 11.40 3.52
C LEU A 229 -2.62 12.85 3.98
N LEU A 230 -2.41 13.09 5.27
CA LEU A 230 -1.82 14.34 5.75
C LEU A 230 -0.31 14.39 5.45
N ASP A 231 0.35 13.24 5.39
CA ASP A 231 1.79 13.12 5.14
C ASP A 231 2.14 13.40 3.66
N GLU A 232 3.17 14.22 3.45
CA GLU A 232 3.62 14.59 2.11
C GLU A 232 4.31 13.44 1.36
N ASN A 233 5.00 12.53 2.06
CA ASN A 233 5.64 11.37 1.42
C ASN A 233 4.58 10.40 0.90
N VAL A 234 3.52 10.16 1.68
CA VAL A 234 2.40 9.32 1.26
C VAL A 234 1.68 9.92 0.06
N LYS A 235 1.34 11.22 0.11
CA LYS A 235 0.70 11.91 -1.03
C LYS A 235 1.56 11.85 -2.29
N ALA A 236 2.86 12.11 -2.16
CA ALA A 236 3.79 12.06 -3.29
C ALA A 236 3.93 10.65 -3.88
N PHE A 237 4.00 9.63 -3.02
CA PHE A 237 4.03 8.23 -3.45
C PHE A 237 2.74 7.83 -4.17
N ALA A 238 1.58 8.10 -3.57
CA ALA A 238 0.28 7.70 -4.12
C ALA A 238 -0.06 8.43 -5.44
N ALA A 239 0.46 9.64 -5.64
CA ALA A 239 0.34 10.35 -6.91
C ALA A 239 1.22 9.75 -8.03
N ALA A 240 2.24 8.95 -7.71
CA ALA A 240 3.24 8.46 -8.66
C ALA A 240 3.25 6.94 -8.85
N VAL A 241 2.71 6.18 -7.89
CA VAL A 241 2.76 4.72 -7.87
C VAL A 241 1.34 4.17 -7.73
N PRO A 242 0.87 3.36 -8.70
CA PRO A 242 -0.41 2.68 -8.58
C PRO A 242 -0.43 1.67 -7.43
N SER A 243 -1.45 1.74 -6.59
CA SER A 243 -1.63 0.80 -5.48
C SER A 243 -2.68 -0.27 -5.80
N TYR A 244 -2.38 -1.50 -5.42
CA TYR A 244 -3.27 -2.65 -5.42
C TYR A 244 -3.46 -3.06 -3.97
N VAL A 245 -4.58 -2.62 -3.41
CA VAL A 245 -4.80 -2.64 -1.97
C VAL A 245 -5.67 -3.83 -1.56
N GLN A 246 -5.26 -4.45 -0.47
CA GLN A 246 -5.96 -5.45 0.34
C GLN A 246 -6.12 -4.86 1.75
N TRP A 247 -7.17 -5.29 2.45
CA TRP A 247 -7.36 -4.95 3.87
C TRP A 247 -6.91 -6.11 4.76
N ASP A 248 -6.77 -5.82 6.04
CA ASP A 248 -6.51 -6.76 7.11
C ASP A 248 -7.39 -6.40 8.32
N ASP A 249 -6.95 -6.68 9.55
CA ASP A 249 -7.76 -6.50 10.74
C ASP A 249 -7.86 -5.05 11.16
N HIS A 250 -6.76 -4.29 11.12
CA HIS A 250 -6.72 -2.96 11.72
C HIS A 250 -7.48 -1.88 10.94
N GLU A 251 -7.93 -2.18 9.70
CA GLU A 251 -9.00 -1.39 9.08
C GLU A 251 -10.28 -1.36 9.93
N VAL A 252 -10.55 -2.42 10.70
CA VAL A 252 -11.73 -2.57 11.57
C VAL A 252 -11.34 -2.49 13.05
N THR A 253 -10.62 -3.49 13.55
CA THR A 253 -10.13 -3.67 14.93
C THR A 253 -9.25 -4.91 15.00
N ASN A 254 -8.20 -4.91 15.83
CA ASN A 254 -7.24 -6.00 15.99
C ASN A 254 -7.88 -7.39 16.08
N ASN A 255 -7.35 -8.34 15.32
CA ASN A 255 -7.66 -9.77 15.26
C ASN A 255 -9.11 -10.15 14.92
N TRP A 256 -9.91 -9.24 14.37
CA TRP A 256 -11.35 -9.46 14.31
C TRP A 256 -11.78 -10.68 13.49
N TYR A 257 -12.95 -11.23 13.82
CA TYR A 257 -13.62 -12.26 13.02
C TYR A 257 -15.14 -12.01 12.92
N PRO A 258 -15.82 -12.53 11.87
CA PRO A 258 -17.27 -12.40 11.71
C PRO A 258 -18.05 -12.89 12.94
N GLY A 259 -18.99 -12.06 13.41
CA GLY A 259 -19.82 -12.38 14.58
C GLY A 259 -19.17 -12.15 15.95
N GLU A 260 -17.94 -11.64 16.01
CA GLU A 260 -17.27 -11.29 17.27
C GLU A 260 -18.03 -10.21 18.07
N ILE A 261 -18.04 -10.37 19.39
CA ILE A 261 -18.51 -9.37 20.36
C ILE A 261 -17.32 -8.94 21.21
N LEU A 262 -16.90 -7.69 21.06
CA LEU A 262 -15.77 -7.13 21.79
C LEU A 262 -16.06 -7.02 23.29
N ASP A 263 -15.10 -7.46 24.11
CA ASP A 263 -15.09 -7.23 25.57
C ASP A 263 -14.02 -6.21 25.96
N LEU A 264 -13.96 -5.10 25.22
CA LEU A 264 -12.94 -4.07 25.38
C LEU A 264 -13.58 -2.74 25.84
N PRO A 265 -13.18 -2.16 26.98
CA PRO A 265 -13.88 -1.03 27.60
C PRO A 265 -13.88 0.25 26.76
N GLN A 266 -12.92 0.41 25.85
CA GLN A 266 -12.83 1.57 24.96
C GLN A 266 -13.89 1.60 23.86
N TYR A 267 -14.60 0.50 23.61
CA TYR A 267 -15.69 0.43 22.64
C TYR A 267 -17.06 0.58 23.32
N THR A 268 -17.95 1.36 22.72
CA THR A 268 -19.36 1.42 23.09
C THR A 268 -20.19 0.45 22.23
N GLU A 269 -19.96 0.42 20.92
CA GLU A 269 -20.50 -0.62 20.03
C GLU A 269 -19.60 -1.86 20.10
N LYS A 270 -20.16 -2.98 20.56
CA LYS A 270 -19.40 -4.22 20.77
C LYS A 270 -19.47 -5.17 19.59
N ARG A 271 -20.43 -5.02 18.68
CA ARG A 271 -20.64 -5.97 17.58
C ARG A 271 -19.69 -5.63 16.44
N VAL A 272 -18.71 -6.49 16.21
CA VAL A 272 -17.71 -6.31 15.15
C VAL A 272 -18.36 -6.23 13.77
N ASP A 273 -19.44 -6.96 13.50
CA ASP A 273 -20.13 -6.90 12.21
C ASP A 273 -20.64 -5.48 11.86
N VAL A 274 -21.00 -4.67 12.87
CA VAL A 274 -21.42 -3.28 12.68
C VAL A 274 -20.23 -2.38 12.41
N LEU A 275 -19.16 -2.54 13.18
CA LEU A 275 -17.91 -1.81 13.01
C LEU A 275 -17.31 -2.09 11.63
N LYS A 276 -17.20 -3.37 11.26
CA LYS A 276 -16.78 -3.87 9.95
C LYS A 276 -17.55 -3.23 8.81
N GLN A 277 -18.87 -3.11 8.90
CA GLN A 277 -19.67 -2.51 7.82
C GLN A 277 -19.27 -1.05 7.57
N ARG A 278 -19.01 -0.29 8.63
CA ARG A 278 -18.59 1.13 8.56
C ARG A 278 -17.16 1.24 8.06
N ALA A 279 -16.25 0.43 8.60
CA ALA A 279 -14.86 0.32 8.16
C ALA A 279 -14.75 -0.04 6.68
N PHE A 280 -15.52 -1.04 6.22
CA PHE A 280 -15.55 -1.49 4.84
C PHE A 280 -15.99 -0.38 3.87
N GLN A 281 -17.00 0.41 4.26
CA GLN A 281 -17.40 1.58 3.48
C GLN A 281 -16.27 2.60 3.39
N ALA A 282 -15.64 2.96 4.52
CA ALA A 282 -14.52 3.90 4.54
C ALA A 282 -13.33 3.38 3.71
N PHE A 283 -12.95 2.11 3.86
CA PHE A 283 -11.90 1.46 3.08
C PHE A 283 -12.14 1.62 1.57
N HIS A 284 -13.34 1.30 1.09
CA HIS A 284 -13.67 1.46 -0.33
C HIS A 284 -13.79 2.92 -0.77
N GLU A 285 -14.18 3.84 0.09
CA GLU A 285 -14.21 5.28 -0.22
C GLU A 285 -12.80 5.85 -0.38
N TRP A 286 -11.84 5.42 0.45
CA TRP A 286 -10.51 6.03 0.55
C TRP A 286 -9.39 5.32 -0.23
N GLN A 287 -9.57 4.05 -0.59
CA GLN A 287 -8.59 3.30 -1.36
C GLN A 287 -8.93 3.29 -2.87
N PRO A 288 -7.93 3.34 -3.79
CA PRO A 288 -8.14 3.41 -5.24
C PRO A 288 -8.51 2.04 -5.86
N ILE A 289 -9.48 1.34 -5.26
CA ILE A 289 -9.94 -0.01 -5.65
C ILE A 289 -11.14 0.08 -6.58
N ASP A 290 -11.15 -0.74 -7.64
CA ASP A 290 -12.30 -0.98 -8.49
C ASP A 290 -13.16 -2.14 -7.93
N ALA A 291 -14.13 -1.81 -7.08
CA ALA A 291 -15.03 -2.80 -6.49
C ALA A 291 -15.75 -3.67 -7.54
N LYS A 292 -15.94 -3.19 -8.78
CA LYS A 292 -16.56 -3.98 -9.85
C LYS A 292 -15.68 -5.11 -10.37
N ARG A 293 -14.38 -5.09 -10.06
CA ARG A 293 -13.43 -6.15 -10.41
C ARG A 293 -13.22 -7.16 -9.29
N ALA A 294 -13.57 -6.81 -8.06
CA ALA A 294 -13.66 -7.77 -6.98
C ALA A 294 -14.74 -8.82 -7.29
N VAL A 295 -14.44 -10.09 -7.05
CA VAL A 295 -15.30 -11.22 -7.42
C VAL A 295 -16.65 -11.17 -6.70
N ASP A 296 -16.66 -10.59 -5.50
CA ASP A 296 -17.79 -10.44 -4.59
C ASP A 296 -18.15 -8.97 -4.32
N GLY A 297 -17.49 -8.03 -5.00
CA GLY A 297 -17.63 -6.59 -4.74
C GLY A 297 -16.86 -6.07 -3.52
N ARG A 298 -16.03 -6.91 -2.89
CA ARG A 298 -15.21 -6.59 -1.72
C ARG A 298 -13.74 -6.45 -2.14
N VAL A 299 -12.87 -7.37 -1.71
CA VAL A 299 -11.42 -7.21 -1.82
C VAL A 299 -10.81 -8.16 -2.84
N TYR A 300 -11.09 -9.46 -2.77
CA TYR A 300 -10.32 -10.44 -3.53
C TYR A 300 -10.59 -10.39 -5.05
N ARG A 301 -9.49 -10.39 -5.82
CA ARG A 301 -9.45 -10.17 -7.28
C ARG A 301 -8.08 -10.56 -7.84
N SER A 302 -7.97 -10.68 -9.16
CA SER A 302 -6.68 -10.93 -9.81
C SER A 302 -6.34 -9.91 -10.90
N PHE A 303 -5.03 -9.71 -11.07
CA PHE A 303 -4.47 -8.78 -12.06
C PHE A 303 -3.33 -9.43 -12.80
N ARG A 304 -3.45 -9.45 -14.13
CA ARG A 304 -2.32 -9.79 -14.98
C ARG A 304 -1.45 -8.56 -15.20
N TYR A 305 -0.14 -8.71 -14.97
CA TYR A 305 0.86 -7.71 -15.27
C TYR A 305 1.84 -8.25 -16.32
N GLY A 306 1.60 -7.88 -17.60
CA GLY A 306 2.39 -8.38 -18.71
C GLY A 306 2.27 -9.88 -18.94
N ARG A 307 3.31 -10.44 -19.54
CA ARG A 307 3.43 -11.89 -19.76
C ARG A 307 3.80 -12.63 -18.48
N HIS A 308 4.56 -12.00 -17.60
CA HIS A 308 5.26 -12.72 -16.54
C HIS A 308 4.50 -12.80 -15.23
N VAL A 309 3.68 -11.83 -14.88
CA VAL A 309 3.09 -11.77 -13.53
C VAL A 309 1.57 -11.87 -13.59
N GLU A 310 0.99 -12.64 -12.69
CA GLU A 310 -0.40 -12.53 -12.29
C GLU A 310 -0.46 -12.48 -10.77
N ILE A 311 -1.13 -11.45 -10.24
CA ILE A 311 -1.30 -11.21 -8.81
C ILE A 311 -2.70 -11.67 -8.41
N PHE A 312 -2.79 -12.45 -7.35
CA PHE A 312 -4.02 -12.91 -6.70
C PHE A 312 -4.11 -12.23 -5.35
N VAL A 313 -4.97 -11.22 -5.26
CA VAL A 313 -5.26 -10.48 -4.02
C VAL A 313 -6.32 -11.24 -3.25
N LEU A 314 -6.05 -11.58 -1.99
CA LEU A 314 -6.96 -12.34 -1.13
C LEU A 314 -7.80 -11.42 -0.23
N ASP A 315 -8.64 -12.04 0.58
CA ASP A 315 -9.37 -11.48 1.71
C ASP A 315 -9.43 -12.57 2.80
N MET A 316 -8.48 -12.54 3.74
CA MET A 316 -8.37 -13.57 4.79
C MET A 316 -9.07 -13.16 6.09
N ARG A 317 -9.90 -12.10 6.04
CA ARG A 317 -10.67 -11.58 7.16
C ARG A 317 -12.15 -11.85 7.06
N THR A 318 -12.75 -11.52 5.92
CA THR A 318 -14.21 -11.56 5.73
C THR A 318 -14.84 -12.93 5.98
N TYR A 319 -14.07 -13.98 5.72
CA TYR A 319 -14.52 -15.37 5.63
C TYR A 319 -13.84 -16.29 6.66
N LYS A 320 -13.04 -15.71 7.55
CA LYS A 320 -12.29 -16.41 8.59
C LYS A 320 -13.26 -16.89 9.68
N ASP A 321 -13.03 -18.09 10.20
CA ASP A 321 -13.73 -18.59 11.38
C ASP A 321 -13.24 -17.90 12.67
N ALA A 322 -13.97 -18.08 13.76
CA ALA A 322 -13.61 -17.48 15.05
C ALA A 322 -12.22 -17.91 15.55
N ASN A 323 -11.55 -16.99 16.26
CA ASN A 323 -10.30 -17.27 16.96
C ASN A 323 -10.62 -18.09 18.23
N THR A 324 -10.56 -19.41 18.12
CA THR A 324 -10.92 -20.32 19.22
C THR A 324 -9.70 -20.95 19.88
N ALA A 325 -9.82 -21.45 21.10
CA ALA A 325 -8.76 -22.24 21.73
C ALA A 325 -8.66 -23.68 21.20
N ASP A 326 -9.75 -24.21 20.62
CA ASP A 326 -9.77 -25.55 20.02
C ASP A 326 -9.24 -25.50 18.58
N GLN A 327 -7.94 -25.76 18.44
CA GLN A 327 -7.23 -25.72 17.16
C GLN A 327 -7.36 -27.02 16.36
N THR A 328 -8.07 -28.03 16.87
CA THR A 328 -8.12 -29.36 16.26
C THR A 328 -9.16 -29.50 15.16
N ARG A 329 -10.21 -28.67 15.18
CA ARG A 329 -11.32 -28.76 14.22
C ARG A 329 -10.97 -28.02 12.93
N PRO A 330 -11.18 -28.61 11.74
CA PRO A 330 -11.04 -27.89 10.49
C PRO A 330 -11.88 -26.62 10.47
N GLY A 331 -11.29 -25.53 9.99
CA GLY A 331 -11.93 -24.23 9.85
C GLY A 331 -11.48 -23.50 8.59
N HIS A 332 -12.07 -22.33 8.36
CA HIS A 332 -11.88 -21.49 7.19
C HIS A 332 -11.04 -20.25 7.50
N ILE A 333 -10.21 -19.88 6.54
CA ILE A 333 -9.49 -18.60 6.48
C ILE A 333 -9.92 -17.79 5.25
N LEU A 334 -9.99 -18.42 4.07
CA LEU A 334 -10.47 -17.83 2.83
C LEU A 334 -11.98 -18.03 2.66
N GLY A 335 -12.50 -19.10 3.23
CA GLY A 335 -13.83 -19.59 2.95
C GLY A 335 -13.91 -20.29 1.60
N ASP A 336 -14.85 -21.23 1.56
CA ASP A 336 -15.10 -22.18 0.49
C ASP A 336 -15.13 -21.60 -0.94
N ARG A 337 -15.72 -20.42 -1.13
CA ARG A 337 -15.85 -19.79 -2.45
C ARG A 337 -14.54 -19.19 -2.92
N GLN A 338 -13.83 -18.49 -2.04
CA GLN A 338 -12.57 -17.84 -2.36
C GLN A 338 -11.45 -18.88 -2.51
N ALA A 339 -11.39 -19.90 -1.65
CA ALA A 339 -10.43 -20.99 -1.78
C ALA A 339 -10.54 -21.69 -3.14
N ARG A 340 -11.76 -22.00 -3.60
CA ARG A 340 -12.00 -22.54 -4.95
C ARG A 340 -11.60 -21.56 -6.04
N TRP A 341 -11.94 -20.27 -5.91
CA TRP A 341 -11.54 -19.23 -6.87
C TRP A 341 -10.02 -19.13 -7.02
N LEU A 342 -9.27 -19.20 -5.90
CA LEU A 342 -7.82 -19.15 -5.89
C LEU A 342 -7.22 -20.36 -6.61
N VAL A 343 -7.63 -21.57 -6.24
CA VAL A 343 -7.20 -22.82 -6.88
C VAL A 343 -7.45 -22.78 -8.38
N ASP A 344 -8.65 -22.39 -8.78
CA ASP A 344 -9.07 -22.27 -10.17
C ASP A 344 -8.23 -21.24 -10.95
N GLY A 345 -8.00 -20.07 -10.35
CA GLY A 345 -7.22 -19.00 -10.93
C GLY A 345 -5.76 -19.39 -11.13
N LEU A 346 -5.14 -19.99 -10.11
CA LEU A 346 -3.76 -20.47 -10.16
C LEU A 346 -3.56 -21.55 -11.23
N ASN A 347 -4.48 -22.52 -11.31
CA ASN A 347 -4.43 -23.59 -12.31
C ASN A 347 -4.65 -23.07 -13.74
N ARG A 348 -5.48 -22.04 -13.94
CA ARG A 348 -5.71 -21.44 -15.27
C ARG A 348 -4.64 -20.42 -15.68
N SER A 349 -3.88 -19.89 -14.72
CA SER A 349 -2.92 -18.82 -14.98
C SER A 349 -1.81 -19.26 -15.93
N THR A 350 -1.65 -18.51 -17.02
CA THR A 350 -0.53 -18.68 -17.97
C THR A 350 0.63 -17.72 -17.71
N ALA A 351 0.58 -16.93 -16.63
CA ALA A 351 1.70 -16.07 -16.24
C ALA A 351 2.91 -16.92 -15.81
N THR A 352 4.11 -16.36 -15.92
CA THR A 352 5.33 -17.04 -15.47
C THR A 352 5.34 -17.23 -13.96
N TRP A 353 5.01 -16.18 -13.22
CA TRP A 353 4.90 -16.11 -11.77
C TRP A 353 3.44 -15.87 -11.38
N LYS A 354 2.97 -16.63 -10.41
CA LYS A 354 1.70 -16.40 -9.72
C LYS A 354 2.03 -15.86 -8.34
N ILE A 355 1.76 -14.59 -8.12
CA ILE A 355 2.00 -13.91 -6.86
C ILE A 355 0.69 -13.95 -6.08
N VAL A 356 0.70 -14.54 -4.89
CA VAL A 356 -0.43 -14.53 -3.98
C VAL A 356 -0.16 -13.46 -2.93
N GLN A 357 -0.96 -12.40 -2.93
CA GLN A 357 -0.94 -11.34 -1.93
C GLN A 357 -1.92 -11.74 -0.82
N ALA A 358 -1.36 -12.05 0.34
CA ALA A 358 -2.07 -12.54 1.51
C ALA A 358 -1.88 -11.53 2.65
N ASP A 359 -2.96 -11.21 3.36
CA ASP A 359 -2.90 -10.29 4.50
C ASP A 359 -2.19 -10.96 5.70
N LEU A 360 -2.57 -12.20 6.02
CA LEU A 360 -1.91 -12.99 7.07
C LEU A 360 -0.74 -13.86 6.58
N PRO A 361 0.24 -14.19 7.46
CA PRO A 361 1.29 -15.16 7.18
C PRO A 361 0.79 -16.60 7.10
N ILE A 362 1.53 -17.42 6.35
CA ILE A 362 1.14 -18.79 6.02
C ILE A 362 1.50 -19.81 7.10
N GLY A 363 2.73 -19.75 7.63
CA GLY A 363 3.24 -20.74 8.59
C GLY A 363 3.66 -20.15 9.93
N LEU A 364 3.36 -18.88 10.20
CA LEU A 364 3.68 -18.24 11.47
C LEU A 364 2.49 -18.35 12.43
N VAL A 365 2.80 -18.78 13.65
CA VAL A 365 1.84 -18.75 14.75
C VAL A 365 1.60 -17.30 15.14
N VAL A 366 0.36 -16.84 15.04
CA VAL A 366 -0.08 -15.52 15.49
C VAL A 366 -1.10 -15.72 16.61
N PRO A 367 -0.71 -15.58 17.89
CA PRO A 367 -1.61 -15.82 19.02
C PRO A 367 -2.65 -14.71 19.18
N ASP A 368 -3.84 -15.07 19.65
CA ASP A 368 -4.90 -14.14 20.05
C ASP A 368 -5.47 -14.56 21.43
N GLY A 369 -4.82 -14.09 22.50
CA GLY A 369 -5.11 -14.56 23.85
C GLY A 369 -4.89 -16.07 23.98
N SER A 370 -5.98 -16.83 24.16
CA SER A 370 -5.95 -18.31 24.18
C SER A 370 -6.26 -18.95 22.82
N GLY A 371 -6.69 -18.14 21.85
CA GLY A 371 -6.94 -18.55 20.47
C GLY A 371 -5.75 -18.24 19.55
N ILE A 372 -5.99 -18.43 18.25
CA ILE A 372 -5.02 -18.19 17.19
C ILE A 372 -5.69 -17.32 16.13
N GLU A 373 -4.91 -16.37 15.61
CA GLU A 373 -5.28 -15.41 14.59
C GLU A 373 -4.83 -15.81 13.19
N GLY A 374 -3.63 -16.37 13.05
CA GLY A 374 -3.01 -16.70 11.76
C GLY A 374 -3.47 -18.03 11.18
N VAL A 375 -2.97 -18.37 9.98
CA VAL A 375 -3.28 -19.66 9.35
C VAL A 375 -2.74 -20.83 10.16
N ALA A 376 -1.50 -20.70 10.65
CA ALA A 376 -0.83 -21.72 11.45
C ALA A 376 -1.48 -21.85 12.82
N ASN A 377 -1.86 -23.07 13.19
CA ASN A 377 -2.74 -23.34 14.33
C ASN A 377 -1.98 -23.67 15.64
N ALA A 378 -0.64 -23.61 15.63
CA ALA A 378 0.24 -23.96 16.75
C ALA A 378 0.10 -25.42 17.24
N LEU A 379 -0.39 -26.32 16.38
CA LEU A 379 -0.49 -27.75 16.64
C LEU A 379 0.43 -28.50 15.66
N PRO A 380 1.70 -28.74 16.05
CA PRO A 380 2.64 -29.47 15.21
C PRO A 380 2.07 -30.81 14.73
N GLY A 381 2.01 -31.02 13.42
CA GLY A 381 1.65 -32.31 12.85
C GLY A 381 0.75 -32.22 11.63
N ALA A 382 -0.28 -33.05 11.59
CA ALA A 382 -1.22 -33.05 10.47
C ALA A 382 -2.02 -31.74 10.45
N PRO A 383 -2.36 -31.20 9.27
CA PRO A 383 -3.09 -29.95 9.16
C PRO A 383 -4.41 -30.03 9.91
N ALA A 384 -4.64 -29.08 10.82
CA ALA A 384 -5.87 -28.92 11.57
C ALA A 384 -6.25 -27.43 11.60
N GLY A 385 -7.35 -27.06 12.25
CA GLY A 385 -7.77 -25.66 12.27
C GLY A 385 -7.92 -25.11 10.84
N ARG A 386 -7.37 -23.91 10.63
CA ARG A 386 -7.37 -23.23 9.33
C ARG A 386 -6.28 -23.72 8.38
N GLU A 387 -5.27 -24.44 8.88
CA GLU A 387 -4.31 -25.14 8.04
C GLU A 387 -4.98 -26.21 7.17
N ALA A 388 -6.12 -26.77 7.59
CA ALA A 388 -6.86 -27.76 6.80
C ALA A 388 -7.35 -27.18 5.45
N GLU A 389 -7.87 -25.95 5.44
CA GLU A 389 -8.27 -25.27 4.20
C GLU A 389 -7.04 -24.94 3.34
N LEU A 390 -5.95 -24.46 3.95
CA LEU A 390 -4.71 -24.18 3.21
C LEU A 390 -4.08 -25.46 2.63
N ALA A 391 -4.06 -26.56 3.38
CA ALA A 391 -3.57 -27.86 2.92
C ALA A 391 -4.38 -28.33 1.70
N TRP A 392 -5.70 -28.12 1.71
CA TRP A 392 -6.54 -28.35 0.53
C TRP A 392 -6.12 -27.46 -0.64
N VAL A 393 -5.92 -26.15 -0.45
CA VAL A 393 -5.45 -25.25 -1.52
C VAL A 393 -4.12 -25.74 -2.10
N LEU A 394 -3.12 -25.97 -1.23
CA LEU A 394 -1.77 -26.40 -1.59
C LEU A 394 -1.78 -27.73 -2.36
N HIS A 395 -2.57 -28.71 -1.90
CA HIS A 395 -2.78 -29.97 -2.63
C HIS A 395 -3.34 -29.73 -4.04
N ARG A 396 -4.35 -28.86 -4.17
CA ARG A 396 -5.04 -28.63 -5.45
C ARG A 396 -4.22 -27.82 -6.44
N ILE A 397 -3.16 -27.14 -5.98
CA ILE A 397 -2.22 -26.40 -6.81
C ILE A 397 -0.84 -27.06 -6.89
N ARG A 398 -0.65 -28.29 -6.38
CA ARG A 398 0.66 -28.95 -6.33
C ARG A 398 1.35 -29.11 -7.69
N ASN A 399 0.62 -29.03 -8.81
CA ASN A 399 1.20 -29.07 -10.16
C ASN A 399 1.37 -27.67 -10.79
N VAL A 400 1.02 -26.62 -10.06
CA VAL A 400 1.21 -25.23 -10.49
C VAL A 400 2.61 -24.79 -10.08
N VAL A 401 3.44 -24.50 -11.07
CA VAL A 401 4.81 -24.01 -10.85
C VAL A 401 4.84 -22.50 -10.62
N ASN A 402 5.93 -22.02 -10.00
CA ASN A 402 6.25 -20.59 -9.82
C ASN A 402 5.19 -19.79 -9.02
N VAL A 403 4.68 -20.39 -7.94
CA VAL A 403 3.81 -19.71 -6.97
C VAL A 403 4.67 -19.09 -5.87
N VAL A 404 4.45 -17.81 -5.57
CA VAL A 404 5.11 -17.06 -4.51
C VAL A 404 4.06 -16.37 -3.66
N TRP A 405 4.22 -16.41 -2.35
CA TRP A 405 3.33 -15.75 -1.39
C TRP A 405 4.02 -14.51 -0.82
N LEU A 406 3.29 -13.39 -0.77
CA LEU A 406 3.72 -12.13 -0.17
C LEU A 406 2.78 -11.79 0.99
N THR A 407 3.34 -11.63 2.19
CA THR A 407 2.60 -11.43 3.44
C THR A 407 3.13 -10.24 4.25
N ALA A 408 2.33 -9.75 5.20
CA ALA A 408 2.64 -8.67 6.14
C ALA A 408 2.22 -9.08 7.58
N ASP A 409 1.49 -8.24 8.32
CA ASP A 409 0.87 -8.49 9.65
C ASP A 409 1.85 -8.63 10.83
N VAL A 410 2.92 -9.41 10.68
CA VAL A 410 3.79 -9.76 11.83
C VAL A 410 4.87 -8.74 12.19
N HIS A 411 4.96 -7.64 11.44
CA HIS A 411 5.83 -6.49 11.69
C HIS A 411 7.34 -6.81 11.78
N TYR A 412 7.81 -7.66 10.87
CA TYR A 412 9.22 -7.78 10.51
C TYR A 412 9.36 -8.28 9.07
N THR A 413 10.59 -8.35 8.55
CA THR A 413 10.84 -8.94 7.24
C THR A 413 11.56 -10.28 7.32
N ALA A 414 11.12 -11.24 6.50
CA ALA A 414 11.66 -12.58 6.48
C ALA A 414 11.46 -13.27 5.13
N ALA A 415 12.30 -14.28 4.86
CA ALA A 415 12.17 -15.20 3.75
C ALA A 415 11.98 -16.62 4.30
N HIS A 416 10.82 -17.21 4.04
CA HIS A 416 10.50 -18.57 4.44
C HIS A 416 10.42 -19.47 3.21
N HIS A 417 11.06 -20.63 3.28
CA HIS A 417 10.93 -21.67 2.27
C HIS A 417 10.16 -22.85 2.83
N TYR A 418 9.12 -23.29 2.14
CA TYR A 418 8.28 -24.42 2.52
C TYR A 418 8.62 -25.60 1.64
N SER A 419 8.82 -26.78 2.24
CA SER A 419 9.17 -28.00 1.49
C SER A 419 8.50 -29.23 2.10
N PRO A 420 7.89 -30.11 1.27
CA PRO A 420 7.31 -31.37 1.72
C PRO A 420 8.35 -32.30 2.37
N ASP A 421 9.64 -32.16 2.04
CA ASP A 421 10.73 -32.97 2.63
C ASP A 421 10.92 -32.73 4.14
N ARG A 422 10.40 -31.60 4.65
CA ARG A 422 10.49 -31.21 6.07
C ARG A 422 9.11 -31.10 6.73
N ALA A 423 8.04 -31.33 5.98
CA ALA A 423 6.69 -31.09 6.42
C ALA A 423 6.07 -32.33 7.05
N ALA A 424 5.14 -32.11 7.98
CA ALA A 424 4.27 -33.19 8.44
C ALA A 424 3.18 -33.51 7.39
N PHE A 425 2.71 -32.51 6.63
CA PHE A 425 1.88 -32.69 5.45
C PHE A 425 2.70 -32.55 4.17
N ALA A 426 2.91 -33.63 3.42
CA ALA A 426 3.84 -33.63 2.28
C ALA A 426 3.17 -33.49 0.89
N ASP A 427 1.85 -33.39 0.79
CA ASP A 427 1.13 -33.38 -0.49
C ASP A 427 0.96 -31.97 -1.07
N PHE A 428 2.10 -31.31 -1.32
CA PHE A 428 2.19 -29.99 -1.95
C PHE A 428 3.55 -29.81 -2.65
N SER A 429 3.66 -28.80 -3.51
CA SER A 429 4.95 -28.43 -4.14
C SER A 429 5.67 -27.35 -3.32
N PRO A 430 7.02 -27.38 -3.25
CA PRO A 430 7.78 -26.35 -2.55
C PRO A 430 7.43 -24.93 -3.01
N PHE A 431 7.40 -23.98 -2.08
CA PHE A 431 7.13 -22.57 -2.39
C PHE A 431 7.86 -21.62 -1.44
N TRP A 432 7.91 -20.35 -1.85
CA TRP A 432 8.45 -19.26 -1.04
C TRP A 432 7.32 -18.38 -0.51
N GLU A 433 7.43 -18.03 0.77
CA GLU A 433 6.75 -16.88 1.37
C GLU A 433 7.80 -15.81 1.65
N PHE A 434 7.48 -14.58 1.29
CA PHE A 434 8.26 -13.40 1.65
C PHE A 434 7.39 -12.47 2.49
N VAL A 435 7.83 -12.24 3.72
CA VAL A 435 7.16 -11.40 4.70
C VAL A 435 7.81 -10.01 4.65
N SER A 436 7.01 -8.95 4.58
CA SER A 436 7.52 -7.60 4.75
C SER A 436 6.51 -6.66 5.39
N GLY A 437 6.97 -6.04 6.47
CA GLY A 437 6.29 -5.05 7.29
C GLY A 437 7.13 -4.83 8.56
N PRO A 438 6.84 -3.82 9.39
CA PRO A 438 5.85 -2.80 9.15
C PRO A 438 6.41 -1.67 8.28
N LEU A 439 5.55 -0.97 7.55
CA LEU A 439 5.96 0.22 6.80
C LEU A 439 6.16 1.43 7.71
N HIS A 440 5.22 1.65 8.63
CA HIS A 440 5.24 2.79 9.55
C HIS A 440 4.45 2.46 10.83
N ALA A 441 4.76 1.35 11.47
CA ALA A 441 4.13 0.91 12.73
C ALA A 441 5.20 0.35 13.69
N GLY A 442 4.77 -0.05 14.89
CA GLY A 442 5.71 -0.61 15.87
C GLY A 442 6.22 -1.95 15.38
N ALA A 443 7.52 -2.23 15.42
CA ALA A 443 8.04 -3.52 14.96
C ALA A 443 7.84 -4.63 16.02
N PHE A 444 7.58 -5.88 15.58
CA PHE A 444 7.37 -7.06 16.43
C PHE A 444 8.11 -8.29 15.90
N GLY A 445 7.99 -9.41 16.63
CA GLY A 445 8.51 -10.71 16.23
C GLY A 445 9.96 -10.99 16.68
N PRO A 446 10.57 -12.06 16.14
CA PRO A 446 9.97 -12.98 15.17
C PRO A 446 8.97 -13.92 15.83
N ASN A 447 7.92 -14.29 15.09
CA ASN A 447 6.95 -15.28 15.55
C ASN A 447 7.47 -16.71 15.30
N THR A 448 6.92 -17.67 16.03
CA THR A 448 7.28 -19.09 15.89
C THR A 448 6.68 -19.67 14.59
N LEU A 449 7.49 -20.43 13.86
CA LEU A 449 7.04 -21.20 12.71
C LEU A 449 6.38 -22.52 13.13
N ASP A 450 5.25 -22.84 12.52
CA ASP A 450 4.57 -24.14 12.66
C ASP A 450 5.14 -25.17 11.66
N PRO A 451 5.53 -26.37 12.11
CA PRO A 451 6.14 -27.37 11.23
C PRO A 451 5.17 -28.07 10.27
N THR A 452 3.85 -27.83 10.31
CA THR A 452 2.86 -28.52 9.46
C THR A 452 3.26 -28.55 7.99
N PHE A 453 3.71 -27.41 7.43
CA PHE A 453 4.14 -27.28 6.03
C PHE A 453 5.67 -27.21 5.85
N GLY A 454 6.45 -27.61 6.85
CA GLY A 454 7.91 -27.70 6.78
C GLY A 454 8.64 -26.39 6.45
N PRO A 455 8.26 -25.23 7.03
CA PRO A 455 8.96 -23.98 6.79
C PRO A 455 10.41 -24.02 7.30
N GLU A 456 11.26 -23.30 6.59
CA GLU A 456 12.61 -22.95 7.01
C GLU A 456 12.75 -21.43 6.95
N ALA A 457 13.13 -20.82 8.07
CA ALA A 457 13.47 -19.40 8.13
C ALA A 457 14.86 -19.16 7.53
N VAL A 458 14.90 -18.86 6.22
CA VAL A 458 16.15 -18.65 5.47
C VAL A 458 16.75 -17.28 5.77
N PHE A 459 15.90 -16.30 6.07
CA PHE A 459 16.30 -14.97 6.51
C PHE A 459 15.24 -14.39 7.44
N VAL A 460 15.67 -13.69 8.48
CA VAL A 460 14.81 -12.95 9.41
C VAL A 460 15.54 -11.68 9.84
N HIS A 461 14.86 -10.54 9.75
CA HIS A 461 15.30 -9.29 10.34
C HIS A 461 14.17 -8.69 11.16
N ALA A 462 14.19 -9.00 12.46
CA ALA A 462 13.18 -8.65 13.44
C ALA A 462 13.79 -7.77 14.55
N PRO A 463 12.97 -6.93 15.23
CA PRO A 463 13.44 -6.03 16.28
C PRO A 463 13.90 -6.78 17.54
N PRO A 464 14.70 -6.12 18.40
CA PRO A 464 15.13 -6.70 19.67
C PRO A 464 14.02 -6.76 20.73
N ALA A 465 12.94 -6.02 20.56
CA ALA A 465 11.81 -5.96 21.50
C ALA A 465 10.49 -5.70 20.75
N ALA A 466 9.37 -6.10 21.37
CA ALA A 466 8.03 -5.82 20.87
C ALA A 466 7.73 -4.30 20.88
N ASN A 467 6.92 -3.85 19.92
CA ASN A 467 6.59 -2.45 19.69
C ASN A 467 7.83 -1.54 19.57
N THR A 468 8.86 -2.02 18.87
CA THR A 468 10.08 -1.22 18.64
C THR A 468 9.77 -0.03 17.74
N SER A 469 10.21 1.16 18.15
CA SER A 469 9.95 2.42 17.44
C SER A 469 10.49 2.42 16.00
N PRO A 470 9.83 3.09 15.05
CA PRO A 470 10.38 3.31 13.71
C PRO A 470 11.76 4.00 13.71
N LEU A 471 12.11 4.74 14.77
CA LEU A 471 13.44 5.36 14.91
C LEU A 471 14.58 4.34 15.04
N GLU A 472 14.28 3.08 15.38
CA GLU A 472 15.28 2.01 15.50
C GLU A 472 15.59 1.32 14.17
N GLY A 473 14.89 1.68 13.08
CA GLY A 473 15.22 1.19 11.74
C GLY A 473 14.67 -0.20 11.38
N PHE A 474 13.64 -0.67 12.09
CA PHE A 474 12.93 -1.93 11.80
C PHE A 474 11.64 -1.68 11.01
N GLN A 475 11.66 -0.73 10.09
CA GLN A 475 10.61 -0.60 9.08
C GLN A 475 11.09 -1.28 7.81
N HIS A 476 10.19 -1.94 7.07
CA HIS A 476 10.55 -2.76 5.93
C HIS A 476 9.58 -2.60 4.77
N PHE A 477 10.08 -2.85 3.58
CA PHE A 477 9.25 -3.13 2.40
C PHE A 477 10.00 -4.11 1.51
N GLY A 478 9.27 -4.90 0.76
CA GLY A 478 9.83 -5.85 -0.17
C GLY A 478 9.81 -5.33 -1.61
N GLU A 479 10.73 -5.81 -2.44
CA GLU A 479 10.82 -5.48 -3.87
C GLU A 479 10.97 -6.74 -4.73
N LEU A 480 10.11 -6.89 -5.74
CA LEU A 480 10.20 -7.93 -6.78
C LEU A 480 10.64 -7.25 -8.08
N ASN A 481 11.72 -7.75 -8.66
CA ASN A 481 12.17 -7.38 -10.01
C ASN A 481 12.05 -8.60 -10.92
N VAL A 482 11.14 -8.56 -11.89
CA VAL A 482 11.01 -9.59 -12.93
C VAL A 482 11.73 -9.10 -14.18
N ASP A 483 12.71 -9.88 -14.64
CA ASP A 483 13.42 -9.64 -15.91
C ASP A 483 12.52 -10.01 -17.09
N GLY A 484 12.30 -9.08 -18.00
CA GLY A 484 11.38 -9.28 -19.13
C GLY A 484 11.88 -10.30 -20.16
N ALA A 485 13.19 -10.49 -20.30
CA ALA A 485 13.73 -11.40 -21.31
C ALA A 485 13.62 -12.87 -20.84
N SER A 486 14.15 -13.15 -19.67
CA SER A 486 14.30 -14.47 -19.06
C SER A 486 13.09 -14.88 -18.21
N GLY A 487 12.35 -13.92 -17.67
CA GLY A 487 11.33 -14.15 -16.65
C GLY A 487 11.88 -14.49 -15.27
N ALA A 488 13.18 -14.30 -15.00
CA ALA A 488 13.75 -14.47 -13.67
C ALA A 488 13.16 -13.45 -12.70
N LEU A 489 12.79 -13.90 -11.49
CA LEU A 489 12.28 -13.05 -10.42
C LEU A 489 13.36 -12.87 -9.37
N THR A 490 13.79 -11.63 -9.13
CA THR A 490 14.65 -11.29 -7.99
C THR A 490 13.80 -10.64 -6.92
N VAL A 491 13.89 -11.16 -5.70
CA VAL A 491 13.23 -10.63 -4.51
C VAL A 491 14.29 -9.99 -3.64
N ASP A 492 14.07 -8.74 -3.24
CA ASP A 492 14.86 -8.02 -2.24
C ASP A 492 13.96 -7.73 -1.03
N LEU A 493 14.46 -8.03 0.18
CA LEU A 493 13.87 -7.59 1.44
C LEU A 493 14.63 -6.35 1.89
N ARG A 494 13.95 -5.20 1.99
CA ARG A 494 14.60 -3.90 2.20
C ARG A 494 14.24 -3.30 3.55
N ASP A 495 15.17 -2.53 4.11
CA ASP A 495 14.89 -1.62 5.21
C ASP A 495 14.05 -0.41 4.75
N GLY A 496 13.55 0.37 5.70
CA GLY A 496 12.75 1.57 5.45
C GLY A 496 13.51 2.71 4.76
N LYS A 497 14.83 2.56 4.56
CA LYS A 497 15.68 3.49 3.78
C LYS A 497 15.91 2.98 2.34
N GLY A 498 15.45 1.78 2.02
CA GLY A 498 15.55 1.13 0.72
C GLY A 498 16.81 0.29 0.50
N SER A 499 17.64 0.07 1.53
CA SER A 499 18.80 -0.82 1.45
C SER A 499 18.34 -2.28 1.39
N SER A 500 18.91 -3.09 0.50
CA SER A 500 18.61 -4.53 0.47
C SER A 500 19.34 -5.23 1.62
N LEU A 501 18.58 -5.84 2.52
CA LEU A 501 19.07 -6.64 3.64
C LEU A 501 19.32 -8.09 3.21
N TRP A 502 18.52 -8.56 2.26
CA TRP A 502 18.61 -9.90 1.70
C TRP A 502 18.05 -9.93 0.28
N SER A 503 18.63 -10.77 -0.58
CA SER A 503 18.22 -10.89 -1.98
C SER A 503 18.28 -12.33 -2.48
N LYS A 504 17.32 -12.72 -3.32
CA LYS A 504 17.29 -14.02 -3.98
C LYS A 504 16.70 -13.94 -5.38
N THR A 505 17.40 -14.53 -6.35
CA THR A 505 16.87 -14.72 -7.71
C THR A 505 16.31 -16.14 -7.87
N LEU A 506 15.02 -16.22 -8.18
CA LEU A 506 14.31 -17.42 -8.56
C LEU A 506 14.24 -17.53 -10.09
N ARG A 507 14.65 -18.67 -10.63
CA ARG A 507 14.54 -18.96 -12.07
C ARG A 507 13.19 -19.63 -12.32
N PRO A 508 12.45 -19.21 -13.37
CA PRO A 508 11.14 -19.77 -13.61
C PRO A 508 11.26 -21.23 -14.06
N GLU A 509 10.51 -22.09 -13.38
CA GLU A 509 10.34 -23.47 -13.79
C GLU A 509 9.41 -23.52 -15.01
N ARG A 510 9.63 -24.51 -15.87
CA ARG A 510 8.73 -24.82 -16.98
C ARG A 510 7.79 -25.91 -16.48
N PRO A 511 6.46 -25.79 -16.71
CA PRO A 511 5.55 -26.88 -16.42
C PRO A 511 6.09 -28.15 -17.06
N GLY A 512 6.25 -29.22 -16.27
CA GLY A 512 6.60 -30.52 -16.82
C GLY A 512 5.60 -30.86 -17.92
N ARG A 513 6.10 -31.22 -19.12
CA ARG A 513 5.23 -31.86 -20.11
C ARG A 513 4.87 -33.21 -19.51
N HIS A 514 3.76 -33.31 -18.81
CA HIS A 514 3.15 -34.60 -18.52
C HIS A 514 2.84 -35.23 -19.89
N GLN A 515 3.65 -36.22 -20.26
CA GLN A 515 3.29 -37.20 -21.28
C GLN A 515 2.38 -38.24 -20.65
#